data_AF-A0A4Q6ASZ5-F1
#
_entry.id   AF-A0A4Q6ASZ5-F1
#
_cell.length_a   1.000
_cell.length_b   1.000
_cell.length_c   1.000
_cell.angle_alpha   90.00
_cell.angle_beta   90.00
_cell.angle_gamma   90.00
#
_symmetry.space_group_name_H-M   'P 1'
#
loop_
_entity.id
_entity.type
_entity.pdbx_description
1 polymer ?
#
loop_
_entity_poly.entity_id
_entity_poly.type
_entity_poly.pdbx_seq_one_letter_code
_entity_poly.pdbx_strand_id
1 'polypeptide(L)'
;MQYLMKKLTLLAALVGITLLSSSFAPSPVPPAKKLLAFPVAGKKSNIGSFWGASRDGGRRKHQGIDIFARKGTAVVAITDGVIVESGNTPIGGKVLWLKSATHGWTAYYAHLDKKAVKEGQYVRKGQVLGTVGNTGNAKYTPAHLHFGIYKSNGPINPLPYEKNAPKVLLKQAPVKRKGTSAKKTVRKRRD
;
A
#
# COMPACT_ATOMS: atom_id res chain seq x y z
N MET A 1 39.73 29.64 -60.13
CA MET A 1 39.92 28.42 -59.31
C MET A 1 38.97 28.53 -58.12
N GLN A 2 37.73 28.03 -58.19
CA GLN A 2 37.30 26.62 -58.14
C GLN A 2 37.45 26.03 -56.71
N TYR A 3 36.37 25.37 -56.28
CA TYR A 3 36.13 24.60 -55.05
C TYR A 3 35.41 25.38 -53.93
N LEU A 4 34.07 25.38 -53.88
CA LEU A 4 33.17 24.25 -53.58
C LEU A 4 33.55 23.58 -52.26
N MET A 5 32.84 23.93 -51.17
CA MET A 5 32.58 22.97 -50.08
C MET A 5 31.41 23.40 -49.20
N LYS A 6 30.24 22.89 -49.59
CA LYS A 6 29.23 22.19 -48.78
C LYS A 6 28.75 22.85 -47.49
N LYS A 7 27.49 23.31 -47.58
CA LYS A 7 26.50 23.41 -46.49
C LYS A 7 26.63 22.22 -45.52
N LEU A 8 26.85 22.50 -44.24
CA LEU A 8 26.60 21.56 -43.17
C LEU A 8 25.46 22.12 -42.31
N THR A 9 24.23 21.80 -42.71
CA THR A 9 23.05 21.96 -41.88
C THR A 9 23.16 20.98 -40.71
N LEU A 10 23.48 21.50 -39.53
CA LEU A 10 23.40 20.74 -38.29
C LEU A 10 21.92 20.63 -37.89
N LEU A 11 21.28 19.52 -38.26
CA LEU A 11 19.96 19.17 -37.76
C LEU A 11 20.13 18.71 -36.31
N ALA A 12 19.85 19.59 -35.34
CA ALA A 12 19.73 19.21 -33.94
C ALA A 12 18.45 18.38 -33.78
N ALA A 13 18.58 17.06 -33.77
CA ALA A 13 17.50 16.17 -33.38
C ALA A 13 17.31 16.27 -31.85
N LEU A 14 16.40 17.16 -31.42
CA LEU A 14 15.88 17.15 -30.05
C LEU A 14 15.09 15.84 -29.87
N VAL A 15 15.70 14.85 -29.24
CA VAL A 15 15.00 13.69 -28.70
C VAL A 15 14.23 14.17 -27.47
N GLY A 16 13.00 14.61 -27.69
CA GLY A 16 12.04 14.88 -26.62
C GLY A 16 11.69 13.57 -25.92
N ILE A 17 12.36 13.27 -24.81
CA ILE A 17 11.91 12.22 -23.87
C ILE A 17 10.69 12.79 -23.14
N THR A 18 9.52 12.60 -23.71
CA THR A 18 8.25 12.83 -23.02
C THR A 18 8.07 11.73 -21.98
N LEU A 19 8.58 11.98 -20.77
CA LEU A 19 8.15 11.26 -19.58
C LEU A 19 6.66 11.55 -19.39
N LEU A 20 5.81 10.66 -19.90
CA LEU A 20 4.40 10.59 -19.55
C LEU A 20 4.33 10.15 -18.08
N SER A 21 4.60 11.11 -17.19
CA SER A 21 4.31 11.00 -15.78
C SER A 21 2.80 10.92 -15.68
N SER A 22 2.26 9.71 -15.60
CA SER A 22 0.85 9.49 -15.27
C SER A 22 0.65 9.98 -13.84
N SER A 23 0.47 11.28 -13.69
CA SER A 23 0.09 11.93 -12.44
C SER A 23 -1.27 11.39 -12.07
N PHE A 24 -1.29 10.36 -11.24
CA PHE A 24 -2.49 9.93 -10.55
C PHE A 24 -2.81 11.02 -9.54
N ALA A 25 -3.40 12.13 -10.00
CA ALA A 25 -3.87 13.19 -9.14
C ALA A 25 -4.94 12.58 -8.23
N PRO A 26 -4.71 12.50 -6.91
CA PRO A 26 -5.72 11.97 -6.01
C PRO A 26 -6.94 12.89 -6.09
N SER A 27 -8.09 12.32 -6.47
CA SER A 27 -9.35 13.08 -6.49
C SER A 27 -9.58 13.74 -5.12
N PRO A 28 -10.11 14.97 -5.08
CA PRO A 28 -10.41 15.65 -3.82
C PRO A 28 -11.47 14.83 -3.06
N VAL A 29 -11.04 14.19 -1.97
CA VAL A 29 -11.93 13.51 -1.04
C VAL A 29 -12.65 14.59 -0.23
N PRO A 30 -13.99 14.58 -0.15
CA PRO A 30 -14.74 15.53 0.66
C PRO A 30 -14.31 15.40 2.15
N PRO A 31 -14.44 16.47 2.96
CA PRO A 31 -14.02 16.45 4.35
C PRO A 31 -14.91 15.50 5.15
N ALA A 32 -14.52 14.23 5.21
CA ALA A 32 -15.20 13.25 6.04
C ALA A 32 -14.94 13.63 7.51
N LYS A 33 -16.02 13.80 8.28
CA LYS A 33 -16.06 13.73 9.76
C LYS A 33 -14.87 12.92 10.30
N LYS A 34 -14.21 13.41 11.36
CA LYS A 34 -13.06 12.84 12.13
C LYS A 34 -13.12 11.32 12.38
N LEU A 35 -13.09 10.52 11.33
CA LEU A 35 -13.12 9.07 11.35
C LEU A 35 -11.86 8.60 10.65
N LEU A 36 -11.10 7.77 11.36
CA LEU A 36 -9.96 7.07 10.80
C LEU A 36 -10.44 6.08 9.74
N ALA A 37 -9.58 5.76 8.77
CA ALA A 37 -9.85 4.70 7.82
C ALA A 37 -9.36 3.36 8.37
N PHE A 38 -10.05 2.26 8.04
CA PHE A 38 -9.54 0.93 8.37
C PHE A 38 -8.30 0.60 7.51
N PRO A 39 -7.18 0.11 8.09
CA PRO A 39 -5.87 0.09 7.45
C PRO A 39 -5.73 -0.96 6.34
N VAL A 40 -6.67 -1.92 6.21
CA VAL A 40 -6.68 -2.91 5.13
C VAL A 40 -7.89 -2.70 4.23
N ALA A 41 -7.65 -2.34 2.98
CA ALA A 41 -8.69 -2.02 2.02
C ALA A 41 -9.53 -3.24 1.61
N GLY A 42 -10.74 -2.97 1.10
CA GLY A 42 -11.68 -3.98 0.64
C GLY A 42 -12.51 -4.62 1.75
N LYS A 43 -13.43 -5.52 1.36
CA LYS A 43 -14.40 -6.11 2.31
C LYS A 43 -13.83 -7.31 3.08
N LYS A 44 -12.87 -8.02 2.48
CA LYS A 44 -12.36 -9.32 2.94
C LYS A 44 -11.12 -9.17 3.82
N SER A 45 -11.34 -8.73 5.06
CA SER A 45 -10.32 -8.66 6.11
C SER A 45 -10.95 -8.87 7.48
N ASN A 46 -10.23 -9.51 8.40
CA ASN A 46 -10.69 -9.80 9.75
C ASN A 46 -9.59 -9.55 10.78
N ILE A 47 -9.94 -8.96 11.92
CA ILE A 47 -9.03 -8.89 13.07
C ILE A 47 -9.06 -10.27 13.73
N GLY A 48 -7.90 -10.94 13.80
CA GLY A 48 -7.79 -12.30 14.33
C GLY A 48 -6.86 -12.44 15.54
N SER A 49 -5.96 -11.47 15.77
CA SER A 49 -5.14 -11.40 16.98
C SER A 49 -5.30 -10.03 17.62
N PHE A 50 -5.61 -10.00 18.91
CA PHE A 50 -5.97 -8.78 19.62
C PHE A 50 -4.84 -8.26 20.51
N TRP A 51 -4.99 -7.02 20.95
CA TRP A 51 -4.14 -6.40 21.95
C TRP A 51 -4.05 -7.27 23.22
N GLY A 52 -2.85 -7.40 23.78
CA GLY A 52 -2.63 -8.13 25.02
C GLY A 52 -2.51 -9.65 24.86
N ALA A 53 -2.76 -10.21 23.66
CA ALA A 53 -2.60 -11.63 23.41
C ALA A 53 -1.18 -12.12 23.73
N SER A 54 -1.08 -13.34 24.26
CA SER A 54 0.20 -13.97 24.60
C SER A 54 1.08 -14.14 23.35
N ARG A 55 2.38 -13.86 23.48
CA ARG A 55 3.37 -13.99 22.41
C ARG A 55 4.67 -14.58 22.95
N ASP A 56 5.40 -15.24 22.06
CA ASP A 56 6.70 -15.86 22.33
C ASP A 56 6.67 -16.80 23.55
N GLY A 57 5.60 -17.59 23.67
CA GLY A 57 5.39 -18.51 24.79
C GLY A 57 5.01 -17.83 26.11
N GLY A 58 4.41 -16.63 26.07
CA GLY A 58 3.98 -15.89 27.28
C GLY A 58 4.97 -14.83 27.76
N ARG A 59 6.16 -14.74 27.13
CA ARG A 59 7.21 -13.78 27.52
C ARG A 59 6.87 -12.33 27.19
N ARG A 60 5.96 -12.10 26.24
CA ARG A 60 5.49 -10.75 25.91
C ARG A 60 4.01 -10.73 25.59
N LYS A 61 3.43 -9.54 25.66
CA LYS A 61 2.06 -9.27 25.22
C LYS A 61 2.07 -8.65 23.82
N HIS A 62 1.05 -8.94 23.04
CA HIS A 62 0.85 -8.37 21.72
C HIS A 62 0.52 -6.87 21.82
N GLN A 63 1.40 -6.02 21.31
CA GLN A 63 1.28 -4.55 21.34
C GLN A 63 0.65 -3.97 20.06
N GLY A 64 -0.39 -4.65 19.57
CA GLY A 64 -1.10 -4.27 18.35
C GLY A 64 -2.30 -5.17 18.11
N ILE A 65 -2.79 -5.15 16.88
CA ILE A 65 -3.77 -6.10 16.35
C ILE A 65 -3.26 -6.69 15.04
N ASP A 66 -3.62 -7.94 14.76
CA ASP A 66 -3.33 -8.57 13.46
C ASP A 66 -4.60 -8.65 12.63
N ILE A 67 -4.53 -8.05 11.45
CA ILE A 67 -5.61 -7.98 10.47
C ILE A 67 -5.27 -8.92 9.32
N PHE A 68 -5.94 -10.07 9.30
CA PHE A 68 -5.75 -11.09 8.27
C PHE A 68 -6.46 -10.68 6.98
N ALA A 69 -5.74 -10.85 5.87
CA ALA A 69 -6.23 -10.65 4.51
C ALA A 69 -5.30 -11.38 3.54
N ARG A 70 -5.74 -11.54 2.29
CA ARG A 70 -4.89 -12.16 1.26
C ARG A 70 -3.59 -11.35 1.09
N LYS A 71 -2.45 -12.03 0.94
CA LYS A 71 -1.19 -11.38 0.55
C LYS A 71 -1.39 -10.53 -0.70
N GLY A 72 -0.80 -9.34 -0.73
CA GLY A 72 -1.00 -8.35 -1.80
C GLY A 72 -2.23 -7.46 -1.62
N THR A 73 -3.11 -7.71 -0.64
CA THR A 73 -4.23 -6.78 -0.35
C THR A 73 -3.69 -5.41 0.04
N ALA A 74 -4.29 -4.33 -0.46
CA ALA A 74 -3.77 -3.00 -0.20
C ALA A 74 -3.90 -2.59 1.27
N VAL A 75 -2.82 -2.02 1.79
CA VAL A 75 -2.74 -1.37 3.10
C VAL A 75 -2.78 0.14 2.87
N VAL A 76 -3.60 0.84 3.65
CA VAL A 76 -3.90 2.27 3.45
C VAL A 76 -3.61 3.10 4.69
N ALA A 77 -3.36 4.40 4.48
CA ALA A 77 -3.19 5.37 5.56
C ALA A 77 -4.50 5.52 6.34
N ILE A 78 -4.45 5.37 7.66
CA ILE A 78 -5.64 5.53 8.51
C ILE A 78 -6.03 7.01 8.71
N THR A 79 -5.09 7.92 8.45
CA THR A 79 -5.22 9.37 8.60
C THR A 79 -4.28 10.09 7.64
N ASP A 80 -4.50 11.38 7.46
CA ASP A 80 -3.50 12.26 6.85
C ASP A 80 -2.26 12.34 7.76
N GLY A 81 -1.07 12.41 7.18
CA GLY A 81 0.17 12.42 7.95
C GLY A 81 1.43 12.31 7.11
N VAL A 82 2.56 12.12 7.79
CA VAL A 82 3.88 11.97 7.18
C VAL A 82 4.44 10.60 7.53
N ILE A 83 5.01 9.92 6.54
CA ILE A 83 5.79 8.70 6.77
C ILE A 83 7.10 9.10 7.44
N VAL A 84 7.25 8.77 8.72
CA VAL A 84 8.43 9.12 9.51
C VAL A 84 9.50 8.03 9.49
N GLU A 85 9.16 6.83 9.04
CA GLU A 85 10.14 5.76 8.82
C GLU A 85 9.61 4.76 7.78
N SER A 86 10.49 4.29 6.90
CA SER A 86 10.23 3.20 5.95
C SER A 86 11.33 2.13 5.99
N GLY A 87 11.35 1.33 7.06
CA GLY A 87 12.42 0.38 7.35
C GLY A 87 12.19 -1.06 6.89
N ASN A 88 13.22 -1.89 7.13
CA ASN A 88 13.14 -3.35 7.16
C ASN A 88 13.76 -3.83 8.48
N THR A 89 12.98 -4.50 9.33
CA THR A 89 13.44 -4.99 10.64
C THR A 89 13.37 -6.51 10.74
N PRO A 90 14.17 -7.16 11.60
CA PRO A 90 14.12 -8.62 11.75
C PRO A 90 12.74 -9.14 12.19
N ILE A 91 12.09 -8.44 13.13
CA ILE A 91 10.79 -8.81 13.68
C ILE A 91 9.67 -8.36 12.75
N GLY A 92 9.57 -7.06 12.48
CA GLY A 92 8.48 -6.47 11.70
C GLY A 92 8.56 -6.73 10.20
N GLY A 93 9.72 -7.15 9.68
CA GLY A 93 9.92 -7.29 8.25
C GLY A 93 9.90 -5.92 7.57
N LYS A 94 9.18 -5.78 6.47
CA LYS A 94 8.97 -4.47 5.82
C LYS A 94 7.97 -3.67 6.64
N VAL A 95 8.37 -2.49 7.09
CA VAL A 95 7.59 -1.67 8.01
C VAL A 95 7.39 -0.24 7.50
N LEU A 96 6.34 0.41 8.00
CA LEU A 96 6.10 1.84 7.84
C LEU A 96 5.63 2.43 9.17
N TRP A 97 6.11 3.64 9.47
CA TRP A 97 5.58 4.47 10.55
C TRP A 97 4.94 5.73 9.97
N LEU A 98 3.66 5.95 10.28
CA LEU A 98 2.89 7.11 9.86
C LEU A 98 2.62 8.02 11.05
N LYS A 99 3.24 9.18 11.11
CA LYS A 99 2.92 10.21 12.09
C LYS A 99 1.67 10.95 11.65
N SER A 100 0.63 10.91 12.48
CA SER A 100 -0.63 11.58 12.18
C SER A 100 -0.47 13.09 12.18
N ALA A 101 -1.05 13.76 11.19
CA ALA A 101 -1.07 15.24 11.14
C ALA A 101 -2.06 15.85 12.13
N THR A 102 -3.09 15.10 12.52
CA THR A 102 -4.23 15.58 13.32
C THR A 102 -4.32 14.92 14.69
N HIS A 103 -3.45 13.96 14.97
CA HIS A 103 -3.43 13.23 16.23
C HIS A 103 -2.00 13.13 16.77
N GLY A 104 -1.84 13.22 18.09
CA GLY A 104 -0.53 13.12 18.76
C GLY A 104 0.01 11.69 18.89
N TRP A 105 -0.12 10.87 17.85
CA TRP A 105 0.36 9.48 17.82
C TRP A 105 0.92 9.09 16.44
N THR A 106 1.66 7.99 16.41
CA THR A 106 2.22 7.37 15.20
C THR A 106 1.63 5.98 15.01
N ALA A 107 1.18 5.66 13.80
CA ALA A 107 0.70 4.34 13.43
C ALA A 107 1.84 3.49 12.86
N TYR A 108 1.89 2.23 13.28
CA TYR A 108 2.89 1.25 12.85
C TYR A 108 2.23 0.19 11.97
N TYR A 109 2.84 -0.08 10.82
CA TYR A 109 2.40 -1.07 9.84
C TYR A 109 3.54 -2.05 9.60
N ALA A 110 3.32 -3.33 9.90
CA ALA A 110 4.35 -4.36 9.77
C ALA A 110 3.92 -5.57 8.93
N HIS A 111 4.90 -6.42 8.64
CA HIS A 111 4.80 -7.62 7.82
C HIS A 111 4.41 -7.37 6.37
N LEU A 112 4.64 -6.16 5.85
CA LEU A 112 4.23 -5.77 4.50
C LEU A 112 4.91 -6.61 3.42
N ASP A 113 4.21 -6.91 2.33
CA ASP A 113 4.81 -7.54 1.14
C ASP A 113 5.54 -6.49 0.28
N LYS A 114 4.93 -5.33 0.07
CA LYS A 114 5.50 -4.20 -0.67
C LYS A 114 5.23 -2.89 0.07
N LYS A 115 6.16 -1.94 -0.06
CA LYS A 115 6.02 -0.54 0.38
C LYS A 115 5.82 0.30 -0.88
N ALA A 116 4.79 1.15 -0.90
CA ALA A 116 4.44 2.04 -2.02
C ALA A 116 4.78 3.51 -1.73
N VAL A 117 5.32 3.78 -0.54
CA VAL A 117 5.69 5.11 -0.05
C VAL A 117 7.10 5.09 0.54
N LYS A 118 7.70 6.27 0.64
CA LYS A 118 9.03 6.49 1.21
C LYS A 118 8.98 7.39 2.44
N GLU A 119 10.03 7.38 3.23
CA GLU A 119 10.21 8.29 4.36
C GLU A 119 10.15 9.76 3.91
N GLY A 120 9.62 10.62 4.77
CA GLY A 120 9.36 12.04 4.50
C GLY A 120 8.13 12.30 3.63
N GLN A 121 7.51 11.26 3.05
CA GLN A 121 6.35 11.45 2.17
C GLN A 121 5.10 11.80 2.99
N TYR A 122 4.44 12.91 2.62
CA TYR A 122 3.08 13.20 3.07
C TYR A 122 2.08 12.28 2.36
N VAL A 123 1.15 11.72 3.12
CA VAL A 123 0.11 10.80 2.64
C VAL A 123 -1.26 11.26 3.12
N ARG A 124 -2.27 11.03 2.28
CA ARG A 124 -3.67 11.29 2.63
C ARG A 124 -4.34 10.04 3.18
N LYS A 125 -5.33 10.22 4.05
CA LYS A 125 -6.20 9.14 4.55
C LYS A 125 -6.76 8.33 3.37
N GLY A 126 -6.63 7.01 3.45
CA GLY A 126 -7.03 6.06 2.41
C GLY A 126 -6.04 5.88 1.26
N GLN A 127 -4.96 6.67 1.20
CA GLN A 127 -3.88 6.46 0.24
C GLN A 127 -3.19 5.11 0.50
N VAL A 128 -2.89 4.37 -0.58
CA VAL A 128 -2.16 3.11 -0.49
C VAL A 128 -0.73 3.36 -0.02
N LEU A 129 -0.36 2.69 1.08
CA LEU A 129 0.97 2.71 1.68
C LEU A 129 1.81 1.51 1.28
N GLY A 130 1.15 0.40 0.96
CA GLY A 130 1.79 -0.87 0.66
C GLY A 130 0.78 -1.99 0.53
N THR A 131 1.23 -3.22 0.74
CA THR A 131 0.37 -4.40 0.65
C THR A 131 0.61 -5.37 1.81
N VAL A 132 -0.46 -6.06 2.22
CA VAL A 132 -0.45 -7.14 3.21
C VAL A 132 0.55 -8.21 2.79
N GLY A 133 1.32 -8.72 3.74
CA GLY A 133 2.34 -9.72 3.51
C GLY A 133 2.52 -10.65 4.70
N ASN A 134 3.73 -11.19 4.81
CA ASN A 134 4.17 -12.05 5.89
C ASN A 134 5.69 -11.92 6.11
N THR A 135 6.28 -10.75 5.85
CA THR A 135 7.74 -10.57 6.02
C THR A 135 8.13 -10.45 7.50
N GLY A 136 9.41 -10.64 7.82
CA GLY A 136 9.89 -10.62 9.21
C GLY A 136 9.64 -11.95 9.90
N ASN A 137 9.31 -11.93 11.19
CA ASN A 137 9.01 -13.16 11.93
C ASN A 137 7.67 -13.80 11.55
N ALA A 138 6.80 -13.09 10.82
CA ALA A 138 5.52 -13.62 10.31
C ALA A 138 5.66 -14.62 9.16
N LYS A 139 6.87 -14.89 8.65
CA LYS A 139 7.11 -15.70 7.43
C LYS A 139 6.46 -17.09 7.41
N TYR A 140 6.25 -17.69 8.58
CA TYR A 140 5.64 -19.02 8.74
C TYR A 140 4.19 -18.96 9.23
N THR A 141 3.54 -17.80 9.13
CA THR A 141 2.14 -17.60 9.56
C THR A 141 1.27 -17.19 8.37
N PRO A 142 -0.07 -17.31 8.45
CA PRO A 142 -0.95 -16.75 7.44
C PRO A 142 -0.71 -15.25 7.25
N ALA A 143 -0.82 -14.77 6.02
CA ALA A 143 -0.58 -13.37 5.70
C ALA A 143 -1.52 -12.43 6.48
N HIS A 144 -0.94 -11.38 7.06
CA HIS A 144 -1.65 -10.40 7.86
C HIS A 144 -0.90 -9.06 7.90
N LEU A 145 -1.62 -8.00 8.23
CA LEU A 145 -1.03 -6.74 8.68
C LEU A 145 -0.96 -6.78 10.20
N HIS A 146 0.23 -6.63 10.77
CA HIS A 146 0.35 -6.23 12.17
C HIS A 146 0.23 -4.71 12.24
N PHE A 147 -0.73 -4.22 13.03
CA PHE A 147 -1.08 -2.82 13.14
C PHE A 147 -1.01 -2.34 14.60
N GLY A 148 -0.29 -1.25 14.84
CA GLY A 148 -0.13 -0.66 16.18
C GLY A 148 -0.30 0.86 16.16
N ILE A 149 -0.63 1.43 17.32
CA ILE A 149 -0.64 2.88 17.55
C ILE A 149 0.25 3.18 18.75
N TYR A 150 1.12 4.18 18.60
CA TYR A 150 2.12 4.55 19.58
C TYR A 150 2.01 6.04 19.94
N LYS A 151 2.01 6.33 21.24
CA LYS A 151 2.16 7.67 21.82
C LYS A 151 3.56 7.82 22.42
N SER A 152 3.86 9.01 22.96
CA SER A 152 5.14 9.29 23.65
C SER A 152 5.44 8.32 24.79
N ASN A 153 4.41 7.78 25.45
CA ASN A 153 4.55 6.83 26.56
C ASN A 153 4.46 5.35 26.13
N GLY A 154 4.51 5.05 24.83
CA GLY A 154 4.53 3.70 24.29
C GLY A 154 3.27 3.28 23.52
N PRO A 155 3.10 1.98 23.25
CA PRO A 155 1.99 1.47 22.46
C PRO A 155 0.67 1.53 23.23
N ILE A 156 -0.42 1.80 22.51
CA ILE A 156 -1.79 1.78 23.03
C ILE A 156 -2.63 0.80 22.23
N ASN A 157 -3.73 0.31 22.83
CA ASN A 157 -4.66 -0.58 22.14
C ASN A 157 -5.25 0.11 20.89
N PRO A 158 -4.99 -0.40 19.67
CA PRO A 158 -5.50 0.21 18.45
C PRO A 158 -6.96 -0.17 18.17
N LEU A 159 -7.50 -1.21 18.80
CA LEU A 159 -8.84 -1.73 18.52
C LEU A 159 -9.97 -0.68 18.60
N PRO A 160 -9.98 0.26 19.57
CA PRO A 160 -11.00 1.32 19.63
C PRO A 160 -11.02 2.25 18.40
N TYR A 161 -9.89 2.41 17.72
CA TYR A 161 -9.75 3.24 16.52
C TYR A 161 -10.24 2.52 15.27
N GLU A 162 -10.22 1.18 15.28
CA GLU A 162 -10.39 0.35 14.08
C GLU A 162 -11.74 -0.38 14.01
N LYS A 163 -12.34 -0.74 15.15
CA LYS A 163 -13.54 -1.59 15.20
C LYS A 163 -14.70 -1.07 14.35
N ASN A 164 -14.84 0.26 14.25
CA ASN A 164 -15.91 0.93 13.50
C ASN A 164 -15.37 1.81 12.36
N ALA A 165 -14.08 1.73 12.04
CA ALA A 165 -13.49 2.54 10.98
C ALA A 165 -14.04 2.09 9.61
N PRO A 166 -14.47 3.02 8.73
CA PRO A 166 -14.92 2.66 7.40
C PRO A 166 -13.78 2.00 6.61
N LYS A 167 -14.08 0.84 6.00
CA LYS A 167 -13.14 0.17 5.08
C LYS A 167 -13.06 0.93 3.77
N VAL A 168 -11.83 1.24 3.35
CA VAL A 168 -11.58 1.87 2.06
C VAL A 168 -11.87 0.87 0.94
N LEU A 169 -12.86 1.18 0.10
CA LEU A 169 -13.15 0.41 -1.10
C LEU A 169 -12.36 1.01 -2.25
N LEU A 170 -11.28 0.34 -2.64
CA LEU A 170 -10.56 0.71 -3.85
C LEU A 170 -11.45 0.39 -5.05
N LYS A 171 -11.75 1.40 -5.87
CA LYS A 171 -12.34 1.17 -7.19
C LYS A 171 -11.36 0.28 -7.94
N GLN A 172 -11.81 -0.92 -8.32
CA GLN A 172 -11.00 -1.80 -9.13
C GLN A 172 -10.64 -1.05 -10.41
N ALA A 173 -9.35 -0.95 -10.74
CA ALA A 173 -8.97 -0.58 -12.09
C ALA A 173 -9.60 -1.61 -13.05
N PRO A 174 -10.12 -1.20 -14.22
CA PRO A 174 -10.71 -2.14 -15.17
C PRO A 174 -9.69 -3.24 -15.47
N VAL A 175 -10.03 -4.47 -15.07
CA VAL A 175 -9.22 -5.65 -15.37
C VAL A 175 -9.22 -5.80 -16.88
N LYS A 176 -8.09 -5.53 -17.55
CA LYS A 176 -7.87 -5.95 -18.94
C LYS A 176 -7.97 -7.47 -18.97
N ARG A 177 -9.16 -7.99 -19.29
CA ARG A 177 -9.35 -9.41 -19.61
C ARG A 177 -8.45 -9.70 -20.81
N LYS A 178 -7.44 -10.57 -20.65
CA LYS A 178 -6.74 -11.17 -21.79
C LYS A 178 -7.82 -11.87 -22.62
N GLY A 179 -8.03 -11.40 -23.85
CA GLY A 179 -9.03 -11.95 -24.76
C GLY A 179 -8.81 -13.46 -24.92
N THR A 180 -9.83 -14.23 -24.56
CA THR A 180 -9.89 -15.65 -24.92
C THR A 180 -10.02 -15.71 -26.44
N SER A 181 -8.98 -16.16 -27.12
CA SER A 181 -9.04 -16.43 -28.56
C SER A 181 -10.06 -17.54 -28.79
N ALA A 182 -11.19 -17.18 -29.38
CA ALA A 182 -12.22 -18.13 -29.78
C ALA A 182 -11.63 -19.03 -30.87
N LYS A 183 -11.35 -20.28 -30.53
CA LYS A 183 -10.93 -21.31 -31.49
C LYS A 183 -12.13 -21.60 -32.39
N LYS A 184 -12.10 -21.08 -33.63
CA LYS A 184 -13.14 -21.30 -34.64
C LYS A 184 -13.06 -22.76 -35.12
N THR A 185 -13.92 -23.62 -34.59
CA THR A 185 -14.06 -25.01 -35.06
C THR A 185 -14.71 -25.01 -36.45
N VAL A 186 -13.91 -25.28 -37.48
CA VAL A 186 -14.39 -25.53 -38.84
C VAL A 186 -15.07 -26.90 -38.86
N ARG A 187 -16.40 -26.94 -38.96
CA ARG A 187 -17.14 -28.16 -39.30
C ARG A 187 -16.98 -28.42 -40.79
N LYS A 188 -16.19 -29.44 -41.15
CA LYS A 188 -16.14 -30.00 -42.49
C LYS A 188 -17.39 -30.88 -42.67
N ARG A 189 -18.36 -30.42 -43.46
CA ARG A 189 -19.43 -31.29 -43.99
C ARG A 189 -18.77 -32.26 -44.97
N ARG A 190 -19.07 -33.54 -44.83
CA ARG A 190 -18.81 -34.55 -45.87
C ARG A 190 -20.16 -34.84 -46.51
N ASP A 191 -20.17 -34.80 -47.83
CA ASP A 191 -21.22 -35.34 -48.70
C ASP A 191 -21.19 -36.87 -48.66
#